data_AF-A0A125W2N3-F1
#
_entry.id   AF-A0A125W2N3-F1
#
_cell.length_a   1.000
_cell.length_b   1.000
_cell.length_c   1.000
_cell.angle_alpha   90.00
_cell.angle_beta   90.00
_cell.angle_gamma   90.00
#
_symmetry.space_group_name_H-M   'P 1'
#
loop_
_entity.id
_entity.type
_entity.pdbx_description
1 polymer ?
#
loop_
_entity_poly.entity_id
_entity_poly.type
_entity_poly.pdbx_seq_one_letter_code
_entity_poly.pdbx_strand_id
1 'polypeptide(L)' 'MLETTFEQILTQLSKPAVRALTNEKIDSVDELYARGRKALLSLHGFGPKSIRTIEEMTGKELK' A
#
# COMPACT_ATOMS: atom_id res chain seq x y z
N MET A 1 19.33 7.23 1.86
CA MET A 1 18.20 6.48 1.29
C MET A 1 17.06 7.47 1.14
N LEU A 2 16.48 7.60 -0.05
CA LEU A 2 15.26 8.40 -0.22
C LEU A 2 14.13 7.64 0.47
N GLU A 3 13.53 8.23 1.50
CA GLU A 3 12.29 7.72 2.08
C GLU A 3 11.17 7.86 1.06
N THR A 4 10.59 6.73 0.66
CA THR A 4 9.43 6.72 -0.25
C THR A 4 8.23 7.29 0.48
N THR A 5 7.65 8.38 -0.03
CA THR A 5 6.49 9.01 0.61
C THR A 5 5.20 8.25 0.31
N PHE A 6 4.19 8.41 1.17
CA PHE A 6 2.88 7.79 0.94
C PHE A 6 2.24 8.27 -0.36
N GLU A 7 2.35 9.55 -0.68
CA GLU A 7 1.87 10.13 -1.94
C GLU A 7 2.50 9.47 -3.16
N GLN A 8 3.82 9.22 -3.13
CA GLN A 8 4.51 8.51 -4.21
C GLN A 8 3.95 7.11 -4.40
N ILE A 9 3.69 6.37 -3.32
CA ILE A 9 3.05 5.04 -3.38
C ILE A 9 1.69 5.14 -4.06
N LEU A 10 0.84 6.09 -3.66
CA LEU A 10 -0.50 6.26 -4.24
C LEU A 10 -0.45 6.47 -5.76
N THR A 11 0.55 7.19 -6.28
CA THR A 11 0.68 7.42 -7.74
C THR A 11 1.02 6.16 -8.53
N GLN A 12 1.63 5.15 -7.90
CA GLN A 12 2.00 3.88 -8.55
C GLN A 12 0.93 2.79 -8.40
N LEU A 13 -0.04 3.00 -7.50
CA LEU A 13 -1.14 2.08 -7.30
C LEU A 13 -2.25 2.28 -8.33
N SER A 14 -3.02 1.22 -8.57
CA SER A 14 -4.21 1.31 -9.39
C SER A 14 -5.29 2.14 -8.68
N LYS A 15 -6.18 2.78 -9.45
CA LYS A 15 -7.33 3.52 -8.91
C LYS A 15 -8.15 2.74 -7.85
N PRO A 16 -8.49 1.43 -8.03
CA PRO A 16 -9.20 0.68 -7.00
C PRO A 16 -8.38 0.46 -5.73
N ALA A 17 -7.06 0.27 -5.84
CA ALA A 17 -6.19 0.11 -4.66
C ALA A 17 -6.08 1.42 -3.86
N VAL A 18 -5.94 2.57 -4.54
CA VAL A 18 -5.96 3.89 -3.87
C VAL A 18 -7.28 4.09 -3.14
N ARG A 19 -8.42 3.80 -3.79
CA ARG A 19 -9.74 3.88 -3.16
C ARG A 19 -9.88 2.97 -1.94
N ALA A 20 -9.34 1.75 -2.01
CA ALA A 20 -9.35 0.83 -0.89
C ALA A 20 -8.61 1.40 0.34
N LEU A 21 -7.41 1.98 0.13
CA LEU A 21 -6.66 2.65 1.20
C LEU A 21 -7.42 3.85 1.77
N THR A 22 -7.98 4.71 0.91
CA THR A 22 -8.77 5.88 1.33
C THR A 22 -10.01 5.47 2.14
N ASN A 23 -10.74 4.43 1.71
CA ASN A 23 -11.92 3.94 2.42
C ASN A 23 -11.59 3.36 3.80
N GLU A 24 -10.43 2.70 3.91
CA GLU A 24 -9.89 2.17 5.17
C GLU A 24 -9.20 3.23 6.03
N LYS A 25 -9.14 4.49 5.55
CA LYS A 25 -8.45 5.62 6.19
C LYS A 25 -6.98 5.34 6.46
N ILE A 26 -6.32 4.64 5.53
CA ILE A 26 -4.88 4.43 5.56
C ILE A 26 -4.24 5.61 4.83
N ASP A 27 -3.49 6.44 5.54
CA ASP A 27 -2.93 7.69 5.00
C ASP A 27 -1.40 7.83 5.17
N SER A 28 -0.74 6.80 5.70
CA SER A 28 0.70 6.80 5.92
C SER A 28 1.35 5.46 5.57
N VAL A 29 2.68 5.50 5.37
CA VAL A 29 3.49 4.30 5.13
C VAL A 29 3.46 3.38 6.35
N ASP A 30 3.53 3.94 7.56
CA ASP A 30 3.53 3.16 8.79
C ASP A 30 2.21 2.41 9.01
N GLU A 31 1.07 3.02 8.71
CA GLU A 31 -0.24 2.35 8.78
C GLU A 31 -0.36 1.21 7.76
N LEU A 32 0.20 1.40 6.56
CA LEU A 32 0.30 0.35 5.54
C LEU A 32 1.01 -0.89 6.10
N TYR A 33 2.16 -0.69 6.76
CA TYR A 33 2.91 -1.77 7.42
C TYR A 33 2.20 -2.34 8.64
N ALA A 34 1.54 -1.51 9.44
CA ALA A 34 0.82 -1.94 10.63
C ALA A 34 -0.39 -2.84 10.30
N ARG A 35 -1.06 -2.59 9.16
CA ARG A 35 -2.14 -3.45 8.67
C ARG A 35 -1.63 -4.81 8.20
N GLY A 36 -0.47 -4.81 7.54
CA GLY A 36 0.16 -6.03 7.03
C GLY A 36 -0.51 -6.60 5.78
N ARG A 37 0.19 -7.52 5.13
CA ARG A 37 -0.12 -8.04 3.80
C ARG A 37 -1.48 -8.71 3.72
N LYS A 38 -1.83 -9.54 4.71
CA LYS A 38 -3.08 -10.30 4.72
C LYS A 38 -4.30 -9.38 4.81
N ALA A 39 -4.25 -8.35 5.65
CA ALA A 39 -5.34 -7.39 5.78
C ALA A 39 -5.52 -6.59 4.50
N LEU A 40 -4.41 -6.10 3.92
CA LEU A 40 -4.43 -5.35 2.67
C LEU A 40 -4.98 -6.16 1.51
N LEU A 41 -4.59 -7.43 1.36
CA LEU A 41 -5.14 -8.34 0.34
C LEU A 41 -6.63 -8.67 0.52
N SER A 42 -7.18 -8.43 1.72
CA SER A 42 -8.61 -8.63 1.98
C SER A 42 -9.45 -7.42 1.57
N LEU A 43 -8.83 -6.28 1.22
CA LEU A 43 -9.54 -5.09 0.80
C LEU A 43 -10.06 -5.23 -0.64
N HIS A 44 -11.32 -4.88 -0.84
CA HIS A 44 -11.92 -4.89 -2.17
C HIS A 44 -11.18 -3.92 -3.10
N GLY A 45 -10.61 -4.44 -4.18
CA GLY A 45 -9.83 -3.65 -5.14
C GLY A 45 -8.32 -3.60 -4.86
N PHE A 46 -7.84 -4.27 -3.82
CA PHE A 46 -6.43 -4.33 -3.46
C PHE A 46 -5.88 -5.75 -3.68
N GLY A 47 -4.95 -5.91 -4.63
CA GLY A 47 -4.50 -7.22 -5.09
C GLY A 47 -2.99 -7.46 -4.94
N PRO A 48 -2.50 -8.66 -5.30
CA PRO A 48 -1.08 -9.02 -5.20
C PRO A 48 -0.13 -8.06 -5.93
N LYS A 49 -0.59 -7.46 -7.03
CA LYS A 49 0.17 -6.44 -7.76
C LYS A 49 0.43 -5.19 -6.90
N SER A 50 -0.57 -4.74 -6.14
CA SER A 50 -0.44 -3.57 -5.25
C SER A 50 0.57 -3.83 -4.14
N ILE A 51 0.54 -5.02 -3.53
CA ILE A 51 1.52 -5.47 -2.54
C ILE A 51 2.92 -5.39 -3.14
N ARG A 52 3.13 -6.05 -4.28
CA ARG A 52 4.43 -6.08 -4.96
C ARG A 52 4.94 -4.67 -5.28
N THR A 53 4.09 -3.79 -5.78
CA THR A 53 4.47 -2.39 -6.06
C THR A 53 4.94 -1.67 -4.79
N ILE A 54 4.26 -1.84 -3.66
CA ILE A 54 4.67 -1.21 -2.39
C ILE A 54 6.03 -1.76 -1.95
N GLU A 55 6.22 -3.07 -1.99
CA GLU A 55 7.46 -3.73 -1.56
C GLU A 55 8.65 -3.33 -2.45
N GLU A 56 8.45 -3.26 -3.77
CA GLU A 56 9.47 -2.79 -4.73
C GLU A 56 9.83 -1.32 -4.49
N MET A 57 8.85 -0.46 -4.20
CA MET A 57 9.08 0.97 -3.96
C MET A 57 9.75 1.28 -2.62
N THR A 58 9.46 0.49 -1.59
CA THR A 58 9.93 0.73 -0.23
C THR A 58 11.14 -0.13 0.14
N GLY A 59 11.43 -1.17 -0.64
CA GLY A 59 12.47 -2.15 -0.36
C GLY A 59 12.21 -2.98 0.89
N LYS A 60 10.96 -3.01 1.39
CA LYS A 60 10.56 -3.70 2.62
C LYS A 60 9.34 -4.58 2.34
N GLU A 61 9.29 -5.74 2.98
CA GLU A 61 8.18 -6.69 2.86
C GLU A 61 7.03 -6.31 3.81
N LEU A 62 5.80 -6.41 3.33
CA LEU A 62 4.61 -6.27 4.17
C LEU A 62 4.40 -7.59 4.93
N LYS A 63 4.51 -7.56 6.26
CA LYS A 63 4.36 -8.75 7.12
C LYS A 63 2.92 -9.24 7.24
#